data_AF-R7SFE5-F1
#
_entry.id   AF-R7SFE5-F1
#
_cell.length_a   1.000
_cell.length_b   1.000
_cell.length_c   1.000
_cell.angle_alpha   90.00
_cell.angle_beta   90.00
_cell.angle_gamma   90.00
#
_symmetry.space_group_name_H-M   'P 1'
#
loop_
_entity.id
_entity.type
_entity.pdbx_description
1 polymer ?
#
loop_
_entity_poly.entity_id
_entity_poly.type
_entity_poly.pdbx_seq_one_letter_code
_entity_poly.pdbx_strand_id
1 'polypeptide(L)'
;ENITTIVTICADGTYTKPVTIFKGHSVWSKWTENNIANVRYVPILLHELLLNKSNRFTSSPNGWTDCEIVLDWFTNHFEPETREKAHGHTQVLIVDSHNSHYLFELLEVAVQHNVVLLEYPPYCTHAL
;
A
#
# COMPACT_ATOMS: atom_id res chain seq x y z
N GLU A 1 19.02 -3.46 9.73
CA GLU A 1 18.41 -3.13 8.43
C GLU A 1 16.91 -3.18 8.62
N ASN A 2 16.17 -2.17 8.16
CA ASN A 2 14.73 -2.10 8.37
C ASN A 2 14.05 -2.41 7.04
N ILE A 3 13.09 -3.34 7.07
CA ILE A 3 12.21 -3.67 5.96
C ILE A 3 10.79 -3.45 6.48
N THR A 4 10.02 -2.63 5.77
CA THR A 4 8.62 -2.37 6.11
C THR A 4 7.74 -3.11 5.14
N THR A 5 6.65 -3.72 5.62
CA THR A 5 5.66 -4.37 4.75
C THR A 5 4.28 -3.87 5.10
N ILE A 6 3.56 -3.40 4.09
CA ILE A 6 2.14 -3.06 4.17
C ILE A 6 1.35 -4.32 3.85
N VAL A 7 0.43 -4.68 4.75
CA VAL A 7 -0.50 -5.81 4.60
C VAL A 7 -1.92 -5.33 4.88
N THR A 8 -2.89 -5.95 4.20
CA THR A 8 -4.30 -5.69 4.47
C THR A 8 -5.04 -6.99 4.56
N ILE A 9 -5.80 -7.15 5.63
CA ILE A 9 -6.60 -8.32 5.92
C ILE A 9 -8.06 -7.90 5.86
N CYS A 10 -8.85 -8.63 5.09
CA CYS A 10 -10.28 -8.42 4.93
C CYS A 10 -11.04 -9.13 6.05
N ALA A 11 -12.24 -8.63 6.37
CA ALA A 11 -13.10 -9.22 7.41
C ALA A 11 -13.51 -10.69 7.14
N ASP A 12 -13.42 -11.14 5.88
CA ASP A 12 -13.67 -12.53 5.49
C ASP A 12 -12.45 -13.46 5.63
N GLY A 13 -11.35 -12.95 6.20
CA GLY A 13 -10.11 -13.70 6.43
C GLY A 13 -9.18 -13.78 5.22
N THR A 14 -9.56 -13.21 4.07
CA THR A 14 -8.63 -13.05 2.93
C THR A 14 -7.70 -11.85 3.12
N TYR A 15 -6.70 -11.71 2.27
CA TYR A 15 -5.74 -10.61 2.34
C TYR A 15 -5.36 -10.11 0.96
N THR A 16 -5.00 -8.83 0.87
CA THR A 16 -4.38 -8.26 -0.33
C THR A 16 -2.92 -8.68 -0.38
N LYS A 17 -2.33 -8.70 -1.57
CA LYS A 17 -0.88 -8.99 -1.66
C LYS A 17 -0.10 -7.91 -0.90
N PRO A 18 1.00 -8.28 -0.21
CA PRO A 18 1.80 -7.30 0.53
C PRO A 18 2.51 -6.32 -0.40
N VAL A 19 2.85 -5.15 0.13
CA VAL A 19 3.82 -4.22 -0.46
C VAL A 19 5.02 -4.12 0.48
N THR A 20 6.22 -4.32 -0.05
CA THR A 20 7.46 -4.32 0.76
C THR A 20 8.34 -3.14 0.38
N ILE A 21 8.82 -2.44 1.40
CA ILE A 21 9.62 -1.23 1.34
C ILE A 21 11.00 -1.53 1.91
N PHE A 22 12.03 -1.42 1.06
CA PHE A 22 13.41 -1.55 1.47
C PHE A 22 14.00 -0.20 1.86
N LYS A 23 14.83 -0.17 2.90
CA LYS A 23 15.64 1.01 3.19
C LYS A 23 16.71 1.20 2.11
N GLY A 24 16.65 2.32 1.38
CA GLY A 24 17.63 2.67 0.35
C GLY A 24 17.04 3.55 -0.74
N HIS A 25 17.85 3.84 -1.76
CA HIS A 25 17.42 4.63 -2.93
C HIS A 25 16.88 3.77 -4.07
N SER A 26 17.25 2.50 -4.11
CA SER A 26 16.85 1.54 -5.15
C SER A 26 16.76 0.14 -4.56
N VAL A 27 15.88 -0.69 -5.13
CA VAL A 27 15.85 -2.12 -4.80
C VAL A 27 16.79 -2.86 -5.75
N TRP A 28 17.60 -3.76 -5.19
CA TRP A 28 18.49 -4.57 -6.01
C TRP A 28 17.68 -5.64 -6.76
N SER A 29 17.82 -5.72 -8.09
CA SER A 29 17.00 -6.58 -8.96
C SER A 29 16.98 -8.06 -8.53
N LYS A 30 18.12 -8.57 -8.06
CA LYS A 30 18.24 -9.95 -7.55
C LYS A 30 17.34 -10.26 -6.36
N TRP A 31 16.99 -9.28 -5.54
CA TRP A 31 16.05 -9.46 -4.43
C TRP A 31 14.61 -9.74 -4.92
N THR A 32 14.35 -9.47 -6.19
CA THR A 32 13.02 -9.57 -6.82
C THR A 32 12.94 -10.69 -7.86
N GLU A 33 14.06 -11.37 -8.15
CA GLU A 33 14.18 -12.40 -9.19
C GLU A 33 13.51 -13.75 -8.82
N ASN A 34 13.28 -14.04 -7.53
CA ASN A 34 12.59 -15.26 -7.05
C ASN A 34 11.39 -14.91 -6.18
N ASN A 35 10.45 -14.22 -6.81
CA ASN A 35 9.28 -13.69 -6.15
C ASN A 35 8.17 -14.75 -5.95
N ILE A 36 8.33 -15.56 -4.91
CA ILE A 36 7.38 -16.62 -4.51
C ILE A 36 6.02 -16.02 -4.10
N ALA A 37 6.00 -14.77 -3.64
CA ALA A 37 4.80 -14.04 -3.22
C ALA A 37 4.06 -13.33 -4.37
N ASN A 38 4.53 -13.45 -5.62
CA ASN A 38 3.95 -12.78 -6.80
C ASN A 38 3.90 -11.23 -6.72
N VAL A 39 4.89 -10.64 -6.03
CA VAL A 39 5.30 -9.23 -5.85
C VAL A 39 6.26 -8.72 -6.96
N ARG A 40 5.85 -7.78 -7.83
CA ARG A 40 6.66 -7.34 -8.99
C ARG A 40 7.40 -6.02 -8.73
N TYR A 41 8.63 -5.89 -9.26
CA TYR A 41 9.47 -4.69 -9.20
C TYR A 41 9.56 -3.99 -10.55
N VAL A 42 9.41 -2.65 -10.58
CA VAL A 42 9.85 -1.78 -11.67
C VAL A 42 10.50 -0.54 -11.03
N PRO A 43 11.72 -0.16 -11.44
CA PRO A 43 12.44 0.97 -10.86
C PRO A 43 11.79 2.33 -11.16
N ILE A 44 11.87 3.22 -10.17
CA ILE A 44 11.31 4.60 -10.09
C ILE A 44 11.69 5.54 -11.26
N LEU A 45 12.67 5.19 -12.11
CA LEU A 45 13.15 6.06 -13.20
C LEU A 45 12.31 6.04 -14.49
N LEU A 46 11.21 5.30 -14.54
CA LEU A 46 10.32 5.23 -15.72
C LEU A 46 8.86 5.56 -15.36
N HIS A 47 8.66 6.51 -14.45
CA HIS A 47 7.33 6.87 -13.94
C HIS A 47 6.37 7.41 -15.03
N GLU A 48 6.88 7.86 -16.20
CA GLU A 48 6.02 8.50 -17.21
C GLU A 48 5.76 7.71 -18.50
N LEU A 49 6.53 6.67 -18.87
CA LEU A 49 6.47 6.16 -20.26
C LEU A 49 5.79 4.82 -20.51
N LEU A 50 5.45 4.01 -19.48
CA LEU A 50 4.88 2.68 -19.73
C LEU A 50 3.78 2.30 -18.73
N LEU A 51 2.56 2.72 -19.06
CA LEU A 51 1.32 1.92 -18.97
C LEU A 51 1.14 1.02 -17.72
N ASN A 52 0.23 1.45 -16.82
CA ASN A 52 -0.69 0.59 -16.07
C ASN A 52 -0.08 -0.63 -15.34
N LYS A 53 1.07 -0.50 -14.66
CA LYS A 53 1.67 -1.63 -13.92
C LYS A 53 2.21 -1.18 -12.57
N SER A 54 1.44 -1.47 -11.52
CA SER A 54 1.76 -1.18 -10.13
C SER A 54 2.83 -2.11 -9.55
N ASN A 55 3.77 -1.54 -8.78
CA ASN A 55 4.91 -2.25 -8.21
C ASN A 55 4.73 -2.49 -6.71
N ARG A 56 4.91 -3.74 -6.27
CA ARG A 56 4.75 -4.11 -4.85
C ARG A 56 6.07 -4.16 -4.07
N PHE A 57 7.18 -3.85 -4.73
CA PHE A 57 8.47 -3.58 -4.10
C PHE A 57 8.87 -2.14 -4.35
N THR A 58 9.12 -1.40 -3.29
CA THR A 58 9.59 -0.01 -3.35
C THR A 58 10.74 0.20 -2.37
N SER A 59 11.35 1.38 -2.42
CA SER A 59 12.41 1.76 -1.50
C SER A 59 12.23 3.20 -1.05
N SER A 60 12.49 3.46 0.22
CA SER A 60 12.56 4.81 0.76
C SER A 60 13.90 5.00 1.50
N PRO A 61 14.47 6.22 1.53
CA PRO A 61 15.77 6.46 2.16
C PRO A 61 15.83 6.01 3.63
N ASN A 62 14.69 6.06 4.32
CA ASN A 62 14.55 5.67 5.73
C ASN A 62 13.99 4.24 5.90
N GLY A 63 13.46 3.61 4.86
CA GLY A 63 12.83 2.29 4.88
C GLY A 63 11.41 2.27 5.45
N TRP A 64 10.80 3.43 5.65
CA TRP A 64 9.43 3.60 6.13
C TRP A 64 8.47 3.98 5.01
N THR A 65 7.18 3.93 5.29
CA THR A 65 6.14 4.48 4.42
C THR A 65 6.26 6.00 4.33
N ASP A 66 5.91 6.53 3.17
CA ASP A 66 5.64 7.95 2.95
C ASP A 66 4.31 8.12 2.21
N CYS A 67 3.88 9.37 2.04
CA CYS A 67 2.56 9.66 1.46
C CYS A 67 2.44 9.18 0.01
N GLU A 68 3.51 9.25 -0.79
CA GLU A 68 3.51 8.80 -2.18
C GLU A 68 3.37 7.28 -2.29
N ILE A 69 4.11 6.54 -1.45
CA ILE A 69 4.02 5.07 -1.38
C ILE A 69 2.62 4.65 -0.92
N VAL A 70 2.02 5.34 0.05
CA VAL A 70 0.67 5.02 0.52
C VAL A 70 -0.38 5.31 -0.56
N LEU A 71 -0.26 6.43 -1.29
CA LEU A 71 -1.17 6.77 -2.38
C LEU A 71 -1.09 5.77 -3.54
N ASP A 72 0.14 5.38 -3.95
CA ASP A 72 0.37 4.35 -4.95
C ASP A 72 -0.21 3.01 -4.51
N TRP A 73 0.06 2.60 -3.27
CA TRP A 73 -0.51 1.39 -2.69
C TRP A 73 -2.05 1.43 -2.70
N PHE A 74 -2.67 2.53 -2.29
CA PHE A 74 -4.12 2.61 -2.27
C PHE A 74 -4.72 2.47 -3.67
N THR A 75 -4.24 3.29 -4.60
CA THR A 75 -4.80 3.46 -5.94
C THR A 75 -4.55 2.25 -6.83
N ASN A 76 -3.35 1.68 -6.74
CA ASN A 76 -2.90 0.69 -7.71
C ASN A 76 -2.84 -0.73 -7.15
N HIS A 77 -3.05 -0.91 -5.83
CA HIS A 77 -3.01 -2.22 -5.17
C HIS A 77 -4.24 -2.54 -4.32
N PHE A 78 -4.61 -1.68 -3.37
CA PHE A 78 -5.71 -1.95 -2.45
C PHE A 78 -7.07 -1.89 -3.16
N GLU A 79 -7.39 -0.77 -3.82
CA GLU A 79 -8.69 -0.58 -4.48
C GLU A 79 -8.93 -1.65 -5.56
N PRO A 80 -7.99 -1.93 -6.49
CA PRO A 80 -8.26 -2.89 -7.55
C PRO A 80 -8.46 -4.32 -7.05
N GLU A 81 -7.77 -4.72 -5.97
CA GLU A 81 -7.90 -6.08 -5.40
C GLU A 81 -9.16 -6.25 -4.53
N THR A 82 -9.73 -5.16 -4.03
CA THR A 82 -10.89 -5.21 -3.12
C THR A 82 -12.18 -4.76 -3.78
N ARG A 83 -12.14 -4.02 -4.90
CA ARG A 83 -13.32 -3.48 -5.59
C ARG A 83 -14.35 -4.55 -5.92
N GLU A 84 -13.92 -5.63 -6.58
CA GLU A 84 -14.84 -6.71 -6.97
C GLU A 84 -15.49 -7.32 -5.74
N LYS A 85 -14.71 -7.53 -4.68
CA LYS A 85 -15.19 -8.08 -3.40
C LYS A 85 -16.19 -7.18 -2.69
N ALA A 86 -16.03 -5.87 -2.80
CA ALA A 86 -17.00 -4.94 -2.21
C ALA A 86 -18.34 -4.95 -2.94
N HIS A 87 -18.40 -5.40 -4.19
CA HIS A 87 -19.65 -5.50 -4.95
C HIS A 87 -20.47 -4.19 -4.94
N GLY A 88 -19.79 -3.04 -4.95
CA GLY A 88 -20.42 -1.71 -4.91
C GLY A 88 -20.86 -1.24 -3.51
N HIS A 89 -20.69 -2.06 -2.46
CA HIS A 89 -20.89 -1.63 -1.08
C HIS A 89 -19.75 -0.73 -0.61
N THR A 90 -20.05 0.06 0.44
CA THR A 90 -19.05 0.92 1.08
C THR A 90 -18.02 0.06 1.78
N GLN A 91 -16.75 0.26 1.46
CA GLN A 91 -15.64 -0.38 2.17
C GLN A 91 -15.20 0.48 3.34
N VAL A 92 -14.75 -0.15 4.41
CA VAL A 92 -14.10 0.54 5.54
C VAL A 92 -12.67 0.04 5.63
N LEU A 93 -11.72 0.95 5.43
CA LEU A 93 -10.29 0.69 5.58
C LEU A 93 -9.83 1.29 6.91
N ILE A 94 -9.35 0.45 7.83
CA ILE A 94 -8.83 0.88 9.12
C ILE A 94 -7.31 0.88 9.05
N VAL A 95 -6.68 2.02 9.33
CA VAL A 95 -5.23 2.21 9.32
C VAL A 95 -4.71 2.59 10.71
N ASP A 96 -3.46 2.25 11.00
CA ASP A 96 -2.80 2.74 12.21
C ASP A 96 -2.48 4.24 12.07
N SER A 97 -2.55 4.98 13.18
CA SER A 97 -2.39 6.43 13.19
C SER A 97 -0.91 6.82 13.01
N HIS A 98 -0.35 6.60 11.83
CA HIS A 98 0.95 7.13 11.45
C HIS A 98 0.77 8.39 10.58
N ASN A 99 1.49 9.48 10.89
CA ASN A 99 1.31 10.81 10.28
C ASN A 99 1.45 10.88 8.74
N SER A 100 1.85 9.78 8.08
CA SER A 100 1.88 9.64 6.62
C SER A 100 0.51 9.40 5.98
N HIS A 101 -0.54 9.14 6.76
CA HIS A 101 -1.88 8.78 6.26
C HIS A 101 -2.79 9.97 5.91
N TYR A 102 -2.40 11.20 6.25
CA TYR A 102 -3.19 12.42 5.98
C TYR A 102 -2.73 13.19 4.75
N LEU A 103 -2.64 12.49 3.61
CA LEU A 103 -2.61 13.17 2.34
C LEU A 103 -4.05 13.46 1.92
N PHE A 104 -4.37 14.73 1.70
CA PHE A 104 -5.69 15.14 1.17
C PHE A 104 -6.06 14.34 -0.08
N GLU A 105 -5.08 14.08 -0.95
CA GLU A 105 -5.24 13.28 -2.17
C GLU A 105 -5.68 11.83 -1.87
N LEU A 106 -5.16 11.21 -0.81
CA LEU A 106 -5.59 9.86 -0.41
C LEU A 106 -7.06 9.85 0.00
N LEU A 107 -7.50 10.85 0.78
CA LEU A 107 -8.89 10.98 1.19
C LEU A 107 -9.81 11.25 -0.02
N GLU A 108 -9.39 12.09 -0.96
CA GLU A 108 -10.13 12.34 -2.20
C GLU A 108 -10.30 11.06 -3.01
N VAL A 109 -9.21 10.31 -3.22
CA VAL A 109 -9.24 9.04 -3.96
C VAL A 109 -10.08 8.00 -3.21
N ALA A 110 -10.02 7.93 -1.88
CA ALA A 110 -10.84 7.02 -1.09
C ALA A 110 -12.35 7.32 -1.24
N VAL A 111 -12.74 8.60 -1.14
CA VAL A 111 -14.13 9.02 -1.34
C VAL A 111 -14.62 8.69 -2.74
N GLN A 112 -13.79 8.93 -3.77
CA GLN A 112 -14.13 8.59 -5.17
C GLN A 112 -14.40 7.09 -5.37
N HIS A 113 -13.74 6.22 -4.61
CA HIS A 113 -13.89 4.77 -4.70
C HIS A 113 -14.85 4.18 -3.65
N ASN A 114 -15.64 5.02 -2.96
CA ASN A 114 -16.57 4.59 -1.91
C ASN A 114 -15.89 3.81 -0.76
N VAL A 115 -14.70 4.26 -0.38
CA VAL A 115 -13.91 3.73 0.74
C VAL A 115 -13.88 4.77 1.85
N VAL A 116 -14.28 4.36 3.05
CA VAL A 116 -14.18 5.16 4.28
C VAL A 116 -12.87 4.79 4.98
N LEU A 117 -11.99 5.77 5.14
CA LEU A 117 -10.76 5.62 5.91
C LEU A 117 -11.05 5.92 7.39
N LEU A 118 -10.69 4.99 8.28
CA LEU A 118 -10.75 5.16 9.73
C LEU A 118 -9.36 4.97 10.33
N GLU A 119 -9.01 5.81 11.29
CA GLU A 119 -7.76 5.67 12.04
C GLU A 119 -8.02 5.11 13.43
N TYR A 120 -7.08 4.33 13.93
CA TYR A 120 -7.09 3.99 15.35
C TYR A 120 -6.86 5.22 16.22
N PRO A 121 -7.50 5.33 17.38
CA PRO A 121 -7.15 6.34 18.36
C PRO A 121 -5.67 6.16 18.76
N PRO A 122 -4.95 7.26 19.02
CA PRO A 122 -3.56 7.17 19.45
C PRO A 122 -3.44 6.31 20.72
N TYR A 123 -2.37 5.51 20.81
CA TYR A 123 -2.05 4.60 21.92
C TYR A 123 -2.99 3.38 22.09
N CYS A 124 -3.75 3.02 21.06
CA CYS A 124 -4.60 1.81 21.04
C CYS A 124 -3.91 0.54 20.53
N THR A 125 -2.58 0.42 20.61
CA THR A 125 -1.86 -0.82 20.21
C THR A 125 -2.27 -2.04 21.03
N HIS A 126 -2.82 -1.86 22.23
CA HIS A 126 -3.34 -2.94 23.07
C HIS A 126 -4.66 -3.55 22.56
N ALA A 127 -5.27 -2.96 21.54
CA ALA A 127 -6.50 -3.46 20.91
C ALA A 127 -6.24 -4.24 19.60
N LEU A 128 -4.96 -4.44 19.24
CA LEU A 128 -4.50 -5.23 18.08
C LEU A 128 -4.18 -6.67 18.47
#